data_AF-A0AAW9GV78-F1
#
_entry.id   AF-A0AAW9GV78-F1
#
_cell.length_a   1.000
_cell.length_b   1.000
_cell.length_c   1.000
_cell.angle_alpha   90.00
_cell.angle_beta   90.00
_cell.angle_gamma   90.00
#
_symmetry.space_group_name_H-M   'P 1'
#
loop_
_entity.id
_entity.type
_entity.pdbx_description
1 polymer ?
#
loop_
_entity_poly.entity_id
_entity_poly.type
_entity_poly.pdbx_seq_one_letter_code
_entity_poly.pdbx_strand_id
1 'polypeptide(L)'
;MDRSKIRFYSEREQQDFCLHLWHELTIAGRAIWSDAKLDQSSKLEALKWLNEIQHHVYNAYRRSGEGTLSPLFERIITFCKEARCLAFHVRVALDRAVAKVASGPIKPSVD
;
A
#
# COMPACT_ATOMS: atom_id res chain seq x y z
N MET A 1 -6.18 13.32 -2.86
CA MET A 1 -6.15 12.68 -4.19
C MET A 1 -7.33 11.74 -4.30
N ASP A 2 -8.10 11.78 -5.39
CA ASP A 2 -9.34 11.04 -5.52
C ASP A 2 -9.10 9.56 -5.87
N ARG A 3 -9.44 8.67 -4.95
CA ARG A 3 -9.30 7.21 -5.09
C ARG A 3 -10.39 6.59 -5.96
N SER A 4 -11.39 7.36 -6.36
CA SER A 4 -12.47 6.92 -7.25
C SER A 4 -11.94 6.40 -8.59
N LYS A 5 -10.72 6.79 -8.99
CA LYS A 5 -10.10 6.36 -10.24
C LYS A 5 -9.48 4.97 -10.20
N ILE A 6 -9.17 4.44 -9.01
CA ILE A 6 -8.52 3.12 -8.87
C ILE A 6 -9.39 2.00 -9.44
N ARG A 7 -10.73 2.14 -9.36
CA ARG A 7 -11.68 1.16 -9.91
C ARG A 7 -11.64 1.04 -11.44
N PHE A 8 -10.97 1.97 -12.13
CA PHE A 8 -10.85 2.01 -13.58
C PHE A 8 -9.43 1.73 -14.07
N TYR A 9 -8.52 1.30 -13.17
CA TYR A 9 -7.17 0.92 -13.58
C TYR A 9 -7.21 -0.26 -14.53
N SER A 10 -6.53 -0.12 -15.66
CA SER A 10 -6.13 -1.23 -16.52
C SER A 10 -5.30 -2.24 -15.73
N GLU A 11 -5.20 -3.47 -16.23
CA GLU A 11 -4.41 -4.52 -15.57
C GLU A 11 -2.96 -4.06 -15.27
N ARG A 12 -2.33 -3.38 -16.23
CA ARG A 12 -0.98 -2.82 -16.05
C ARG A 12 -0.92 -1.78 -14.94
N GLU A 13 -1.87 -0.84 -14.90
CA GLU A 13 -1.94 0.17 -13.84
C GLU A 13 -2.19 -0.47 -12.46
N GLN A 14 -2.93 -1.59 -12.40
CA GLN A 14 -3.11 -2.35 -11.16
C GLN A 14 -1.81 -3.03 -10.72
N GLN A 15 -1.04 -3.61 -11.65
CA GLN A 15 0.27 -4.19 -11.35
C GLN A 15 1.24 -3.11 -10.85
N ASP A 16 1.32 -1.98 -11.55
CA ASP A 16 2.16 -0.83 -11.18
C ASP A 16 1.74 -0.29 -9.81
N PHE A 17 0.44 -0.15 -9.56
CA PHE A 17 -0.10 0.24 -8.26
C PHE A 17 0.35 -0.72 -7.15
N CYS A 18 0.17 -2.02 -7.33
CA CYS A 18 0.53 -3.02 -6.32
C CYS A 18 2.04 -3.04 -6.06
N LEU A 19 2.87 -2.92 -7.10
CA LEU A 19 4.32 -2.84 -6.96
C LEU A 19 4.73 -1.61 -6.15
N HIS A 20 4.18 -0.44 -6.47
CA HIS A 20 4.45 0.80 -5.75
C HIS A 20 3.94 0.77 -4.32
N LEU A 21 2.75 0.22 -4.10
CA LEU A 21 2.22 0.03 -2.75
C LEU A 21 3.12 -0.90 -1.93
N TRP A 22 3.59 -2.00 -2.51
CA TRP A 22 4.48 -2.93 -1.81
C TRP A 22 5.81 -2.28 -1.40
N HIS A 23 6.38 -1.46 -2.28
CA HIS A 23 7.56 -0.63 -1.98
C HIS A 23 7.29 0.35 -0.83
N GLU A 24 6.20 1.13 -0.91
CA GLU A 24 5.88 2.13 0.12
C GLU A 24 5.53 1.49 1.47
N LEU A 25 4.95 0.28 1.48
CA LEU A 25 4.73 -0.47 2.73
C LEU A 25 6.06 -0.89 3.38
N THR A 26 7.09 -1.18 2.60
CA THR A 26 8.44 -1.42 3.15
C THR A 26 9.01 -0.18 3.82
N ILE A 27 8.77 1.01 3.24
CA ILE A 27 9.13 2.29 3.87
C ILE A 27 8.30 2.51 5.15
N ALA A 28 7.00 2.23 5.10
CA ALA A 28 6.11 2.33 6.26
C ALA A 28 6.59 1.47 7.44
N GLY A 29 7.10 0.26 7.17
CA GLY A 29 7.68 -0.59 8.21
C GLY A 29 8.85 0.06 8.94
N ARG A 30 9.76 0.72 8.21
CA ARG A 30 10.84 1.51 8.83
C ARG A 30 10.32 2.67 9.65
N ALA A 31 9.32 3.38 9.15
CA ALA A 31 8.71 4.51 9.86
C ALA A 31 8.00 4.07 11.15
N ILE A 32 7.32 2.93 11.16
CA ILE A 32 6.72 2.34 12.36
C ILE A 32 7.81 1.99 13.38
N TRP A 33 8.87 1.32 12.94
CA TRP A 33 9.95 0.89 13.83
C TRP A 33 10.65 2.08 14.51
N SER A 34 10.85 3.18 13.78
CA SER A 34 11.47 4.39 14.29
C SER A 34 10.50 5.36 15.00
N ASP A 35 9.20 5.07 15.06
CA ASP A 35 8.24 5.96 15.70
C ASP A 35 8.44 5.97 17.22
N ALA A 36 8.87 7.10 17.78
CA ALA A 36 9.09 7.27 19.21
C ALA A 36 7.78 7.38 20.02
N LYS A 37 6.63 7.56 19.36
CA LYS A 37 5.31 7.65 20.01
C LYS A 37 4.67 6.28 20.24
N LEU A 38 5.18 5.23 19.60
CA LEU A 38 4.68 3.87 19.76
C LEU A 38 5.53 3.12 20.78
N ASP A 39 4.87 2.43 21.71
CA ASP A 39 5.55 1.45 22.55
C ASP A 39 5.97 0.21 21.74
N GLN A 40 6.83 -0.62 22.32
CA GLN A 40 7.37 -1.78 21.62
C GLN A 40 6.27 -2.78 21.22
N SER A 41 5.25 -2.96 22.05
CA SER A 41 4.13 -3.86 21.76
C SER A 41 3.34 -3.39 20.54
N SER A 42 3.02 -2.10 20.47
CA SER A 42 2.32 -1.47 19.37
C SER A 42 3.11 -1.52 18.07
N LYS A 43 4.45 -1.39 18.14
CA LYS A 43 5.33 -1.56 16.96
C LYS A 43 5.26 -2.98 16.41
N LEU A 44 5.36 -3.98 17.27
CA LEU A 44 5.30 -5.38 16.86
C LEU A 44 3.92 -5.74 16.29
N GLU A 45 2.84 -5.29 16.93
CA GLU A 45 1.47 -5.46 16.46
C GLU A 45 1.29 -4.84 15.07
N ALA A 46 1.75 -3.59 14.88
CA ALA A 46 1.68 -2.90 13.60
C ALA A 46 2.50 -3.61 12.50
N LEU A 47 3.72 -4.04 12.79
CA LEU A 47 4.59 -4.72 11.82
C LEU A 47 4.04 -6.09 11.40
N LYS A 48 3.41 -6.83 12.31
CA LYS A 48 2.71 -8.09 12.01
C LYS A 48 1.63 -7.87 10.95
N TRP A 49 0.73 -6.91 11.18
CA TRP A 49 -0.35 -6.60 10.25
C TRP A 49 0.13 -5.95 8.95
N LEU A 50 1.20 -5.15 9.01
CA LEU A 50 1.86 -4.61 7.82
C LEU A 50 2.37 -5.73 6.91
N ASN A 51 3.00 -6.76 7.49
CA ASN A 51 3.49 -7.92 6.73
C ASN A 51 2.35 -8.66 6.03
N GLU A 52 1.22 -8.87 6.72
CA GLU A 52 0.01 -9.46 6.11
C GLU A 52 -0.51 -8.62 4.94
N ILE A 53 -0.53 -7.28 5.08
CA ILE A 53 -0.86 -6.39 3.95
C ILE A 53 0.10 -6.61 2.79
N GLN A 54 1.41 -6.67 3.02
CA GLN A 54 2.39 -6.87 1.96
C GLN A 54 2.17 -8.19 1.21
N HIS A 55 1.86 -9.28 1.91
CA HIS A 55 1.50 -10.56 1.28
C HIS A 55 0.24 -10.44 0.42
N HIS A 56 -0.78 -9.75 0.89
CA HIS A 56 -2.01 -9.52 0.13
C HIS A 56 -1.80 -8.64 -1.11
N VAL A 57 -0.97 -7.60 -1.00
CA VAL A 57 -0.60 -6.75 -2.13
C VAL A 57 0.16 -7.57 -3.19
N TYR A 58 1.11 -8.40 -2.78
CA TYR A 58 1.83 -9.27 -3.71
C TYR A 58 0.91 -10.28 -4.41
N ASN A 59 -0.05 -10.85 -3.69
CA ASN A 59 -1.05 -11.73 -4.29
C ASN A 59 -1.97 -10.99 -5.29
N ALA A 60 -2.33 -9.73 -5.00
CA ALA A 60 -3.09 -8.90 -5.93
C ALA A 60 -2.26 -8.54 -7.17
N TYR A 61 -0.96 -8.24 -7.02
CA TYR A 61 -0.03 -8.04 -8.14
C TYR A 61 0.01 -9.27 -9.06
N ARG A 62 0.17 -10.48 -8.50
CA ARG A 62 0.25 -11.73 -9.29
C ARG A 62 -1.03 -12.09 -10.02
N ARG A 63 -2.17 -11.63 -9.54
CA ARG A 63 -3.52 -11.96 -10.05
C ARG A 63 -4.19 -10.77 -10.74
N SER A 64 -3.43 -9.71 -11.05
CA SER A 64 -3.92 -8.44 -11.58
C SER A 64 -5.03 -8.62 -12.61
N GLY A 65 -6.02 -7.73 -12.57
CA GLY A 65 -7.21 -7.86 -13.40
C GLY A 65 -8.46 -7.37 -12.68
N GLU A 66 -9.57 -7.34 -13.41
CA GLU A 66 -10.84 -6.82 -12.90
C GLU A 66 -11.24 -7.49 -11.57
N GLY A 67 -11.62 -6.67 -10.59
CA GLY A 67 -12.08 -7.13 -9.28
C GLY A 67 -11.00 -7.51 -8.27
N THR A 68 -9.70 -7.39 -8.59
CA THR A 68 -8.63 -7.79 -7.65
C THR A 68 -8.32 -6.77 -6.55
N LEU A 69 -8.42 -5.48 -6.85
CA LEU A 69 -8.08 -4.42 -5.89
C LEU A 69 -9.15 -4.20 -4.81
N SER A 70 -10.43 -4.43 -5.11
CA SER A 70 -11.51 -4.20 -4.13
C SER A 70 -11.38 -5.11 -2.88
N PRO A 71 -11.21 -6.44 -3.02
CA PRO A 71 -10.96 -7.31 -1.86
C PRO A 71 -9.67 -6.97 -1.10
N LEU A 72 -8.65 -6.47 -1.79
CA LEU A 72 -7.41 -6.02 -1.15
C LEU A 72 -7.69 -4.81 -0.24
N PHE A 73 -8.46 -3.82 -0.72
CA PHE A 73 -8.79 -2.65 0.09
C PHE A 73 -9.63 -3.00 1.32
N GLU A 74 -10.60 -3.90 1.21
CA GLU A 74 -11.39 -4.36 2.37
C GLU A 74 -10.51 -5.03 3.43
N ARG A 75 -9.52 -5.84 3.02
CA ARG A 75 -8.54 -6.43 3.94
C ARG A 75 -7.67 -5.37 4.61
N ILE A 76 -7.15 -4.41 3.84
CA ILE A 76 -6.37 -3.30 4.37
C ILE A 76 -7.16 -2.51 5.42
N ILE A 77 -8.44 -2.22 5.15
CA ILE A 77 -9.33 -1.53 6.09
C ILE A 77 -9.49 -2.35 7.36
N THR A 78 -9.71 -3.65 7.24
CA THR A 78 -9.84 -4.56 8.39
C THR A 78 -8.59 -4.55 9.25
N PHE A 79 -7.40 -4.72 8.67
CA PHE A 79 -6.15 -4.70 9.43
C PHE A 79 -5.85 -3.35 10.09
N CYS A 80 -6.23 -2.24 9.44
CA CYS A 80 -6.11 -0.91 10.05
C CYS A 80 -7.09 -0.70 11.23
N LYS A 81 -8.21 -1.43 11.28
CA LYS A 81 -9.14 -1.43 12.42
C LYS A 81 -8.57 -2.25 13.59
N GLU A 82 -7.96 -3.40 13.30
CA GLU A 82 -7.30 -4.26 14.30
C GLU A 82 -6.09 -3.56 14.94
N ALA A 83 -5.24 -2.91 14.15
CA ALA A 83 -4.09 -2.14 14.64
C ALA A 83 -4.21 -0.66 14.25
N ARG A 84 -4.83 0.15 15.11
CA ARG A 84 -5.08 1.58 14.80
C ARG A 84 -3.81 2.39 14.52
N CYS A 85 -2.69 2.06 15.16
CA CYS A 85 -1.39 2.70 14.92
C CYS A 85 -0.89 2.49 13.47
N LEU A 86 -1.35 1.44 12.78
CA LEU A 86 -0.98 1.14 11.39
C LEU A 86 -1.63 2.10 10.38
N ALA A 87 -2.83 2.61 10.70
CA ALA A 87 -3.71 3.27 9.75
C ALA A 87 -3.06 4.49 9.08
N PHE A 88 -2.34 5.31 9.86
CA PHE A 88 -1.65 6.50 9.33
C PHE A 88 -0.55 6.11 8.33
N HIS A 89 0.30 5.15 8.69
CA HIS A 89 1.42 4.73 7.83
C HIS A 89 0.92 4.09 6.53
N VAL A 90 -0.10 3.24 6.61
CA VAL A 90 -0.70 2.61 5.43
C VAL A 90 -1.42 3.64 4.57
N ARG A 91 -2.08 4.64 5.18
CA ARG A 91 -2.71 5.74 4.45
C ARG A 91 -1.68 6.50 3.61
N VAL A 92 -0.54 6.86 4.19
CA VAL A 92 0.56 7.53 3.47
C VAL A 92 1.10 6.65 2.34
N ALA A 93 1.30 5.35 2.58
CA ALA A 93 1.78 4.42 1.55
C ALA A 93 0.80 4.31 0.37
N LEU A 94 -0.50 4.21 0.64
CA LEU A 94 -1.56 4.21 -0.38
C LEU A 94 -1.53 5.50 -1.20
N ASP A 95 -1.52 6.66 -0.55
CA ASP A 95 -1.58 7.94 -1.26
C ASP A 95 -0.37 8.13 -2.20
N ARG A 96 0.82 7.69 -1.78
CA ARG A 96 2.03 7.70 -2.61
C ARG A 96 1.97 6.71 -3.78
N ALA A 97 1.45 5.50 -3.55
CA ALA A 97 1.28 4.51 -4.62
C ALA A 97 0.30 5.01 -5.69
N VAL A 98 -0.82 5.62 -5.29
CA VAL A 98 -1.78 6.22 -6.25
C VAL A 98 -1.11 7.37 -7.00
N ALA A 99 -0.42 8.28 -6.31
CA ALA A 99 0.27 9.41 -6.94
C ALA A 99 1.29 8.95 -7.98
N LYS A 100 1.99 7.83 -7.73
CA LYS A 100 2.98 7.29 -8.64
C LYS A 100 2.36 6.77 -9.94
N VAL A 101 1.26 6.03 -9.86
CA VAL A 101 0.53 5.57 -11.06
C VAL A 101 -0.01 6.76 -11.85
N ALA A 102 -0.56 7.77 -11.16
CA ALA A 102 -1.07 8.97 -11.82
C ALA A 102 0.00 9.84 -12.50
N SER A 103 1.26 9.75 -12.06
CA SER A 103 2.38 10.46 -12.69
C SER A 103 2.86 9.85 -14.01
N GLY A 104 2.33 8.68 -14.40
CA GLY A 104 2.75 7.95 -15.60
C GLY A 104 4.20 7.44 -15.52
N PRO A 105 4.68 6.72 -16.56
CA PRO A 105 6.09 6.38 -16.66
C PRO A 105 6.91 7.66 -16.75
N ILE A 106 7.92 7.81 -15.90
CA ILE A 106 8.97 8.81 -16.09
C ILE A 106 9.62 8.46 -17.44
N LYS A 107 9.41 9.29 -18.47
CA LYS A 107 10.24 9.18 -19.67
C LYS A 107 11.68 9.38 -19.21
N PRO A 108 12.61 8.44 -19.44
CA PRO A 108 14.01 8.73 -19.19
C PRO A 108 14.34 9.97 -20.02
N SER A 109 14.89 11.00 -19.36
CA SER A 109 15.53 12.10 -20.06
C SER A 109 16.70 11.48 -20.81
N VAL A 110 16.54 11.35 -22.13
CA VAL A 110 17.67 11.09 -23.02
C VAL A 110 18.33 12.45 -23.20
N ASP A 111 19.37 12.69 -22.41
CA ASP A 111 20.42 13.65 -22.75
C ASP A 111 21.46 12.94 -23.62
#